data_AF-A0A921Q6Z2-F1
#
_entry.id   AF-A0A921Q6Z2-F1
#
_cell.length_a   1.000
_cell.length_b   1.000
_cell.length_c   1.000
_cell.angle_alpha   90.00
_cell.angle_beta   90.00
_cell.angle_gamma   90.00
#
_symmetry.space_group_name_H-M   'P 1'
#
loop_
_entity.id
_entity.type
_entity.pdbx_description
1 polymer ?
#
loop_
_entity_poly.entity_id
_entity_poly.type
_entity_poly.pdbx_seq_one_letter_code
_entity_poly.pdbx_strand_id
1 'polypeptide(L)'
;MEIEGLGGAATVITPTVVPVPSLHLAATHHQQAAIHLDFLELDEDRSRPTKKSRKEIGTSKETQNKEKMYHHQDVDIAQKEMEEIRILVQEFFLGAPKPSVDDCSSLEAKGGDTGVLDWWLKHLRVGWVLDIADDYASSGKLFEHTFDHARSWILALAKISQAVRFMAPSLCPDRNSVGRPSIFAEEEQQPEIETGNKDSIPDLFQFAQFILETMLKLLVFVDAIAAPNSKIVLQEQEDTIVNRRVLQLYHKLRTLLRVHSALSDDALSAIQWLFGSRPPRGVERIHEKIVSILSGKVAKVAEGIWSTMEQIRMESIDDGDDSSCSLDTQGSSDVHKATQFVVDYIRLLCSHYESVAAIVSKKGASLGDMIREIASSLHKMLVNISESFPNNGLRFLFLLNNSYFIRQKLIYGIFFSPQQNLAALFGKVEVEGYMEIYLQVSWAPVLSCLLNATPLCFGRKYSLLPKFESEFQKTYTTQKLWKVPDPALRRTLRKAIIEKIVPGYANYIEDNRITTPKFSPPELIEMLEELFEG
;
A
#
# COMPACT_ATOMS: atom_id res chain seq x y z
N MET A 1 -30.82 24.56 70.26
CA MET A 1 -30.79 26.02 70.10
C MET A 1 -29.49 26.36 69.35
N GLU A 2 -29.51 26.24 68.01
CA GLU A 2 -29.45 27.37 67.07
C GLU A 2 -28.53 28.57 67.47
N ILE A 3 -27.65 29.16 66.65
CA ILE A 3 -27.73 29.55 65.21
C ILE A 3 -26.31 29.78 64.61
N GLU A 4 -26.18 29.42 63.31
CA GLU A 4 -25.48 30.03 62.14
C GLU A 4 -24.62 31.32 62.34
N GLY A 5 -23.63 31.69 61.53
CA GLY A 5 -23.17 31.31 60.18
C GLY A 5 -22.15 32.36 59.66
N LEU A 6 -21.82 32.27 58.36
CA LEU A 6 -21.08 33.22 57.48
C LEU A 6 -19.68 32.82 56.99
N GLY A 7 -19.72 31.98 55.94
CA GLY A 7 -19.11 32.16 54.61
C GLY A 7 -18.09 33.28 54.34
N GLY A 8 -16.93 32.86 53.81
CA GLY A 8 -15.99 33.70 53.06
C GLY A 8 -15.46 32.91 51.85
N ALA A 9 -15.83 33.35 50.65
CA ALA A 9 -15.53 32.72 49.38
C ALA A 9 -14.05 32.92 48.96
N ALA A 10 -13.37 31.83 48.60
CA ALA A 10 -12.08 31.87 47.90
C ALA A 10 -12.34 31.81 46.39
N THR A 11 -12.05 32.91 45.70
CA THR A 11 -12.16 33.04 44.24
C THR A 11 -10.94 32.39 43.59
N VAL A 12 -11.11 31.23 42.95
CA VAL A 12 -10.09 30.62 42.10
C VAL A 12 -10.28 31.14 40.67
N ILE A 13 -9.39 32.02 40.24
CA ILE A 13 -9.28 32.46 38.85
C ILE A 13 -8.46 31.39 38.11
N THR A 14 -9.08 30.70 37.15
CA THR A 14 -8.39 29.92 36.11
C THR A 14 -9.03 30.21 34.74
N PRO A 15 -8.24 30.20 33.66
CA PRO A 15 -8.49 31.04 32.49
C PRO A 15 -9.48 30.43 31.50
N THR A 16 -10.28 31.31 30.91
CA THR A 16 -11.23 31.07 29.82
C THR A 16 -10.51 30.53 28.58
N VAL A 17 -10.80 29.28 28.21
CA VAL A 17 -10.40 28.70 26.91
C VAL A 17 -11.29 29.31 25.83
N VAL A 18 -10.69 30.09 24.95
CA VAL A 18 -11.33 30.59 23.72
C VAL A 18 -11.35 29.44 22.69
N PRO A 19 -12.48 29.13 22.04
CA PRO A 19 -12.50 28.14 20.97
C PRO A 19 -11.85 28.73 19.71
N VAL A 20 -10.79 28.09 19.22
CA VAL A 20 -10.19 28.38 17.91
C VAL A 20 -11.06 27.72 16.83
N PRO A 21 -11.45 28.42 15.74
CA PRO A 21 -12.28 27.84 14.68
C PRO A 21 -11.51 26.79 13.90
N SER A 22 -12.15 25.63 13.68
CA SER A 22 -11.65 24.51 12.88
C SER A 22 -11.48 24.91 11.41
N LEU A 23 -10.24 25.18 11.00
CA LEU A 23 -9.84 25.39 9.61
C LEU A 23 -8.78 24.34 9.21
N HIS A 24 -9.14 23.05 9.21
CA HIS A 24 -8.22 21.99 8.74
C HIS A 24 -8.92 20.74 8.17
N LEU A 25 -10.07 20.89 7.49
CA LEU A 25 -10.77 19.76 6.87
C LEU A 25 -10.82 19.78 5.33
N ALA A 26 -10.28 20.81 4.67
CA ALA A 26 -10.36 20.93 3.21
C ALA A 26 -9.08 20.52 2.46
N ALA A 27 -7.94 20.41 3.15
CA ALA A 27 -6.64 20.16 2.50
C ALA A 27 -6.32 18.67 2.31
N THR A 28 -6.99 17.76 3.02
CA THR A 28 -6.69 16.31 2.98
C THR A 28 -7.25 15.60 1.74
N HIS A 29 -8.33 16.09 1.13
CA HIS A 29 -8.92 15.43 -0.04
C HIS A 29 -8.14 15.67 -1.36
N HIS A 30 -7.48 16.82 -1.53
CA HIS A 30 -6.73 17.11 -2.76
C HIS A 30 -5.36 16.42 -2.82
N GLN A 31 -4.75 16.08 -1.68
CA GLN A 31 -3.49 15.34 -1.64
C GLN A 31 -3.66 13.83 -1.86
N GLN A 32 -4.83 13.26 -1.55
CA GLN A 32 -5.11 11.83 -1.77
C GLN A 32 -5.21 11.46 -3.26
N ALA A 33 -5.70 12.40 -4.10
CA ALA A 33 -5.86 12.17 -5.54
C ALA A 33 -4.52 12.20 -6.31
N ALA A 34 -3.56 13.02 -5.88
CA ALA A 34 -2.24 13.10 -6.54
C ALA A 34 -1.38 11.85 -6.30
N ILE A 35 -1.52 11.22 -5.11
CA ILE A 35 -0.79 9.98 -4.77
C ILE A 35 -1.34 8.76 -5.53
N HIS A 36 -2.61 8.81 -5.97
CA HIS A 36 -3.26 7.69 -6.64
C HIS A 36 -2.88 7.56 -8.13
N LEU A 37 -2.36 8.62 -8.75
CA LEU A 37 -1.89 8.62 -10.15
C LEU A 37 -0.40 8.27 -10.27
N ASP A 38 0.45 8.72 -9.35
CA ASP A 38 1.90 8.38 -9.35
C ASP A 38 2.16 6.87 -9.11
N PHE A 39 1.19 6.12 -8.60
CA PHE A 39 1.32 4.69 -8.32
C PHE A 39 0.92 3.77 -9.49
N LEU A 40 0.47 4.34 -10.62
CA LEU A 40 0.11 3.58 -11.83
C LEU A 40 1.27 3.44 -12.84
N GLU A 41 2.41 4.11 -12.62
CA GLU A 41 3.50 4.22 -13.61
C GLU A 41 4.89 3.74 -13.15
N LEU A 42 5.01 3.02 -12.03
CA LEU A 42 6.30 2.45 -11.65
C LEU A 42 6.35 0.94 -11.88
N ASP A 43 6.57 0.57 -13.15
CA ASP A 43 7.55 -0.47 -13.51
C ASP A 43 8.11 -0.24 -14.93
N GLU A 44 9.44 -0.28 -14.98
CA GLU A 44 10.40 -0.27 -16.10
C GLU A 44 10.68 1.02 -16.91
N ASP A 45 11.96 1.43 -16.78
CA ASP A 45 12.81 2.16 -17.75
C ASP A 45 13.00 3.68 -17.57
N ARG A 46 14.00 4.09 -16.76
CA ARG A 46 15.21 4.73 -17.33
C ARG A 46 16.30 5.06 -16.30
N SER A 47 17.47 4.53 -16.61
CA SER A 47 18.76 4.98 -16.10
C SER A 47 19.18 6.32 -16.73
N ARG A 48 19.36 7.39 -15.93
CA ARG A 48 20.49 8.37 -15.93
C ARG A 48 20.07 9.74 -15.38
N PRO A 49 20.96 10.45 -14.64
CA PRO A 49 20.66 11.75 -14.05
C PRO A 49 21.10 12.90 -14.98
N THR A 50 20.26 13.92 -15.14
CA THR A 50 20.71 15.22 -15.64
C THR A 50 20.40 16.32 -14.63
N LYS A 51 21.47 16.84 -14.02
CA LYS A 51 21.50 18.12 -13.31
C LYS A 51 21.30 19.27 -14.31
N LYS A 52 20.39 20.22 -14.05
CA LYS A 52 20.68 21.65 -14.22
C LYS A 52 19.67 22.57 -13.52
N SER A 53 20.19 23.23 -12.49
CA SER A 53 20.08 24.67 -12.17
C SER A 53 18.71 25.39 -12.16
N ARG A 54 18.33 25.72 -10.93
CA ARG A 54 17.60 26.90 -10.46
C ARG A 54 18.06 28.23 -11.10
N LYS A 55 17.13 28.96 -11.74
CA LYS A 55 16.92 30.43 -11.71
C LYS A 55 15.95 30.82 -12.85
N GLU A 56 14.78 31.36 -12.53
CA GLU A 56 14.49 32.80 -12.50
C GLU A 56 12.98 33.05 -12.30
N ILE A 57 12.70 34.15 -11.60
CA ILE A 57 11.38 34.65 -11.26
C ILE A 57 10.84 35.34 -12.52
N GLY A 58 9.82 34.75 -13.14
CA GLY A 58 9.21 35.25 -14.39
C GLY A 58 7.73 34.89 -14.48
N THR A 59 6.90 35.88 -14.18
CA THR A 59 5.49 36.07 -14.61
C THR A 59 4.42 35.04 -14.23
N SER A 60 3.67 35.39 -13.19
CA SER A 60 2.33 34.86 -12.79
C SER A 60 1.31 34.68 -13.93
N LYS A 61 1.51 35.30 -15.09
CA LYS A 61 0.64 35.17 -16.28
C LYS A 61 0.92 33.91 -17.09
N GLU A 62 2.14 33.40 -17.08
CA GLU A 62 2.52 32.23 -17.87
C GLU A 62 2.11 30.92 -17.17
N THR A 63 2.13 30.91 -15.84
CA THR A 63 1.54 29.84 -15.01
C THR A 63 0.01 29.84 -15.13
N GLN A 64 -0.64 31.00 -15.07
CA GLN A 64 -2.09 31.11 -15.30
C GLN A 64 -2.50 30.70 -16.71
N ASN A 65 -1.72 31.03 -17.74
CA ASN A 65 -2.03 30.60 -19.11
C ASN A 65 -1.80 29.10 -19.32
N LYS A 66 -0.78 28.51 -18.68
CA LYS A 66 -0.60 27.06 -18.67
C LYS A 66 -1.73 26.36 -17.94
N GLU A 67 -2.09 26.81 -16.74
CA GLU A 67 -3.25 26.30 -16.00
C GLU A 67 -4.55 26.44 -16.81
N LYS A 68 -4.80 27.59 -17.45
CA LYS A 68 -5.96 27.77 -18.34
C LYS A 68 -5.91 26.84 -19.55
N MET A 69 -4.74 26.60 -20.16
CA MET A 69 -4.58 25.70 -21.30
C MET A 69 -4.82 24.23 -20.91
N TYR A 70 -4.27 23.78 -19.79
CA TYR A 70 -4.55 22.44 -19.23
C TYR A 70 -6.03 22.30 -18.86
N HIS A 71 -6.61 23.33 -18.23
CA HIS A 71 -8.02 23.33 -17.85
C HIS A 71 -8.97 23.37 -19.05
N HIS A 72 -8.58 24.00 -20.17
CA HIS A 72 -9.36 24.01 -21.42
C HIS A 72 -9.31 22.64 -22.12
N GLN A 73 -8.13 22.00 -22.12
CA GLN A 73 -7.96 20.66 -22.68
C GLN A 73 -8.76 19.60 -21.89
N ASP A 74 -8.79 19.69 -20.56
CA ASP A 74 -9.59 18.81 -19.71
C ASP A 74 -11.11 19.01 -19.90
N VAL A 75 -11.55 20.26 -20.15
CA VAL A 75 -12.95 20.58 -20.45
C VAL A 75 -13.37 20.06 -21.82
N ASP A 76 -12.52 20.19 -22.85
CA ASP A 76 -12.79 19.67 -24.20
C ASP A 76 -12.89 18.14 -24.22
N ILE A 77 -12.02 17.45 -23.46
CA ILE A 77 -12.05 15.99 -23.30
C ILE A 77 -13.35 15.58 -22.60
N ALA A 78 -13.70 16.22 -21.48
CA ALA A 78 -14.93 15.92 -20.74
C ALA A 78 -16.19 16.15 -21.59
N GLN A 79 -16.20 17.20 -22.42
CA GLN A 79 -17.33 17.52 -23.29
C GLN A 79 -17.49 16.49 -24.43
N LYS A 80 -16.39 15.98 -24.97
CA LYS A 80 -16.40 14.90 -25.96
C LYS A 80 -16.92 13.58 -25.37
N GLU A 81 -16.46 13.23 -24.16
CA GLU A 81 -16.95 12.04 -23.44
C GLU A 81 -18.45 12.15 -23.13
N MET A 82 -18.91 13.33 -22.71
CA MET A 82 -20.32 13.62 -22.43
C MET A 82 -21.22 13.36 -23.64
N GLU A 83 -20.81 13.83 -24.83
CA GLU A 83 -21.58 13.64 -26.06
C GLU A 83 -21.60 12.18 -26.52
N GLU A 84 -20.48 11.45 -26.35
CA GLU A 84 -20.41 10.02 -26.65
C GLU A 84 -21.42 9.21 -25.81
N ILE A 85 -21.48 9.47 -24.50
CA ILE A 85 -22.43 8.80 -23.60
C ILE A 85 -23.87 9.20 -23.92
N ARG A 86 -24.11 10.47 -24.28
CA ARG A 86 -25.44 10.92 -24.70
C ARG A 86 -25.92 10.14 -25.92
N ILE A 87 -25.08 9.98 -26.94
CA ILE A 87 -25.40 9.22 -28.16
C ILE A 87 -25.69 7.77 -27.79
N LEU A 88 -24.87 7.13 -26.96
CA LEU A 88 -25.06 5.75 -26.54
C LEU A 88 -26.39 5.53 -25.80
N VAL A 89 -26.77 6.46 -24.92
CA VAL A 89 -28.06 6.39 -24.20
C VAL A 89 -29.21 6.54 -25.20
N GLN A 90 -29.12 7.46 -26.16
CA GLN A 90 -30.14 7.59 -27.20
C GLN A 90 -30.25 6.34 -28.06
N GLU A 91 -29.12 5.79 -28.51
CA GLU A 91 -29.04 4.57 -29.30
C GLU A 91 -29.64 3.37 -28.57
N PHE A 92 -29.36 3.24 -27.27
CA PHE A 92 -29.92 2.17 -26.44
C PHE A 92 -31.45 2.21 -26.39
N PHE A 93 -32.06 3.40 -26.40
CA PHE A 93 -33.51 3.58 -26.39
C PHE A 93 -34.13 3.82 -27.78
N LEU A 94 -33.37 3.69 -28.88
CA LEU A 94 -33.92 3.83 -30.24
C LEU A 94 -35.06 2.82 -30.47
N GLY A 95 -36.28 3.33 -30.65
CA GLY A 95 -37.49 2.53 -30.87
C GLY A 95 -38.32 2.19 -29.62
N ALA A 96 -37.91 2.65 -28.43
CA ALA A 96 -38.70 2.52 -27.19
C ALA A 96 -39.72 3.67 -27.04
N PRO A 97 -40.97 3.43 -26.58
CA PRO A 97 -41.91 4.51 -26.27
C PRO A 97 -41.36 5.40 -25.15
N LYS A 98 -41.55 6.73 -25.24
CA LYS A 98 -41.28 7.65 -24.11
C LYS A 98 -42.19 7.23 -22.94
N PRO A 99 -41.65 6.94 -21.74
CA PRO A 99 -42.49 6.59 -20.60
C PRO A 99 -43.37 7.79 -20.21
N SER A 100 -44.67 7.55 -20.03
CA SER A 100 -45.59 8.53 -19.44
C SER A 100 -45.30 8.62 -17.94
N VAL A 101 -45.42 9.83 -17.36
CA VAL A 101 -45.08 10.12 -15.95
C VAL A 101 -45.92 9.30 -14.96
N ASP A 102 -47.02 8.70 -15.41
CA ASP A 102 -47.98 7.97 -14.56
C ASP A 102 -47.92 6.42 -14.69
N ASP A 103 -47.18 5.84 -15.64
CA ASP A 103 -47.09 4.38 -15.86
C ASP A 103 -45.89 3.71 -15.14
N CYS A 104 -45.45 4.26 -14.00
CA CYS A 104 -44.33 3.73 -13.21
C CYS A 104 -44.61 2.38 -12.49
N SER A 105 -45.73 1.74 -12.82
CA SER A 105 -46.22 0.47 -12.27
C SER A 105 -45.90 -0.75 -13.15
N SER A 106 -45.50 -0.57 -14.42
CA SER A 106 -45.04 -1.68 -15.27
C SER A 106 -43.52 -1.68 -15.39
N LEU A 107 -42.86 -2.49 -14.55
CA LEU A 107 -41.40 -2.65 -14.54
C LEU A 107 -40.87 -3.51 -15.71
N GLU A 108 -41.70 -3.75 -16.73
CA GLU A 108 -41.39 -4.47 -17.96
C GLU A 108 -41.41 -3.53 -19.18
N ALA A 109 -40.99 -2.27 -19.01
CA ALA A 109 -40.67 -1.44 -20.15
C ALA A 109 -39.52 -2.11 -20.91
N LYS A 110 -39.82 -2.68 -22.09
CA LYS A 110 -38.90 -3.35 -23.03
C LYS A 110 -37.47 -2.81 -22.88
N GLY A 111 -36.58 -3.64 -22.34
CA GLY A 111 -35.16 -3.31 -22.23
C GLY A 111 -34.64 -2.84 -23.58
N GLY A 112 -33.86 -1.75 -23.57
CA GLY A 112 -33.22 -1.22 -24.77
C GLY A 112 -32.32 -2.24 -25.46
N ASP A 113 -31.80 -1.90 -26.63
CA ASP A 113 -30.97 -2.81 -27.41
C ASP A 113 -29.69 -3.19 -26.64
N THR A 114 -29.66 -4.42 -26.11
CA THR A 114 -28.51 -4.95 -25.37
C THR A 114 -27.24 -5.03 -26.22
N GLY A 115 -27.38 -5.05 -27.56
CA GLY A 115 -26.25 -5.00 -28.49
C GLY A 115 -25.43 -3.72 -28.39
N VAL A 116 -26.07 -2.58 -28.06
CA VAL A 116 -25.38 -1.29 -27.85
C VAL A 116 -24.52 -1.35 -26.59
N LEU A 117 -25.04 -1.93 -25.50
CA LEU A 117 -24.27 -2.13 -24.26
C LEU A 117 -23.10 -3.08 -24.49
N ASP A 118 -23.30 -4.17 -25.23
CA ASP A 118 -22.25 -5.16 -25.49
C ASP A 118 -21.12 -4.57 -26.35
N TRP A 119 -21.48 -3.74 -27.35
CA TRP A 119 -20.51 -2.99 -28.12
C TRP A 119 -19.72 -2.00 -27.25
N TRP A 120 -20.41 -1.25 -26.39
CA TRP A 120 -19.76 -0.26 -25.54
C TRP A 120 -18.82 -0.89 -24.52
N LEU A 121 -19.22 -2.02 -23.91
CA LEU A 121 -18.35 -2.78 -23.00
C LEU A 121 -17.09 -3.30 -23.73
N LYS A 122 -17.22 -3.74 -24.99
CA LYS A 122 -16.06 -4.08 -25.83
C LYS A 122 -15.17 -2.87 -26.09
N HIS A 123 -15.75 -1.71 -26.37
CA HIS A 123 -15.03 -0.45 -26.55
C HIS A 123 -14.24 -0.04 -25.29
N LEU A 124 -14.84 -0.25 -24.11
CA LEU A 124 -14.20 -0.04 -22.81
C LEU A 124 -13.16 -1.13 -22.44
N ARG A 125 -12.88 -2.07 -23.34
CA ARG A 125 -11.96 -3.22 -23.15
C ARG A 125 -12.39 -4.17 -22.02
N VAL A 126 -13.70 -4.22 -21.74
CA VAL A 126 -14.31 -5.11 -20.73
C VAL A 126 -15.35 -6.06 -21.34
N GLY A 127 -15.28 -6.28 -22.66
CA GLY A 127 -16.16 -7.21 -23.36
C GLY A 127 -16.07 -8.66 -22.85
N TRP A 128 -14.95 -9.04 -22.24
CA TRP A 128 -14.75 -10.35 -21.60
C TRP A 128 -15.72 -10.61 -20.43
N VAL A 129 -16.32 -9.57 -19.84
CA VAL A 129 -17.31 -9.74 -18.77
C VAL A 129 -18.58 -10.42 -19.29
N LEU A 130 -18.89 -10.22 -20.58
CA LEU A 130 -20.04 -10.86 -21.23
C LEU A 130 -19.85 -12.39 -21.30
N ASP A 131 -18.63 -12.84 -21.58
CA ASP A 131 -18.29 -14.26 -21.65
C ASP A 131 -18.44 -14.96 -20.27
N ILE A 132 -18.31 -14.23 -19.16
CA ILE A 132 -18.53 -14.76 -17.80
C ILE A 132 -20.02 -15.03 -17.55
N ALA A 133 -20.89 -14.15 -18.06
CA ALA A 133 -22.33 -14.29 -17.88
C ALA A 133 -22.88 -15.50 -18.66
N ASP A 134 -22.25 -15.84 -19.79
CA ASP A 134 -22.68 -16.91 -20.68
C ASP A 134 -22.10 -18.29 -20.31
N ASP A 135 -20.92 -18.38 -19.67
CA ASP A 135 -20.31 -19.66 -19.29
C ASP A 135 -19.50 -19.60 -17.98
N TYR A 136 -20.16 -19.94 -16.86
CA TYR A 136 -19.50 -20.06 -15.55
C TYR A 136 -18.38 -21.13 -15.52
N ALA A 137 -18.36 -22.10 -16.45
CA ALA A 137 -17.33 -23.14 -16.51
C ALA A 137 -16.01 -22.64 -17.15
N SER A 138 -16.06 -21.59 -17.98
CA SER A 138 -14.87 -20.91 -18.52
C SER A 138 -14.16 -20.00 -17.51
N SER A 139 -14.69 -19.85 -16.29
CA SER A 139 -14.06 -19.09 -15.19
C SER A 139 -12.63 -19.54 -14.87
N GLY A 140 -12.27 -20.79 -15.16
CA GLY A 140 -10.90 -21.29 -15.02
C GLY A 140 -9.85 -20.51 -15.85
N LYS A 141 -10.19 -20.07 -17.08
CA LYS A 141 -9.32 -19.25 -17.95
C LYS A 141 -9.24 -17.79 -17.49
N LEU A 142 -10.28 -17.29 -16.82
CA LEU A 142 -10.32 -15.95 -16.25
C LEU A 142 -9.20 -15.72 -15.23
N PHE A 143 -8.76 -16.81 -14.59
CA PHE A 143 -7.75 -16.78 -13.54
C PHE A 143 -6.30 -16.73 -14.02
N GLU A 144 -6.06 -16.92 -15.32
CA GLU A 144 -4.75 -16.79 -15.95
C GLU A 144 -4.38 -15.31 -16.18
N HIS A 145 -5.39 -14.45 -16.39
CA HIS A 145 -5.23 -13.01 -16.65
C HIS A 145 -6.00 -12.12 -15.65
N THR A 146 -6.26 -12.59 -14.43
CA THR A 146 -7.09 -11.86 -13.45
C THR A 146 -6.62 -10.43 -13.21
N PHE A 147 -5.30 -10.19 -13.20
CA PHE A 147 -4.76 -8.86 -12.97
C PHE A 147 -5.12 -7.88 -14.10
N ASP A 148 -4.99 -8.30 -15.35
CA ASP A 148 -5.32 -7.49 -16.53
C ASP A 148 -6.83 -7.27 -16.65
N HIS A 149 -7.61 -8.31 -16.35
CA HIS A 149 -9.06 -8.22 -16.25
C HIS A 149 -9.48 -7.23 -15.15
N ALA A 150 -8.93 -7.33 -13.94
CA ALA A 150 -9.23 -6.40 -12.86
C ALA A 150 -8.81 -4.96 -13.21
N ARG A 151 -7.65 -4.77 -13.84
CA ARG A 151 -7.17 -3.45 -14.27
C ARG A 151 -8.11 -2.82 -15.31
N SER A 152 -8.45 -3.57 -16.36
CA SER A 152 -9.39 -3.09 -17.39
C SER A 152 -10.77 -2.80 -16.81
N TRP A 153 -11.26 -3.64 -15.91
CA TRP A 153 -12.53 -3.46 -15.20
C TRP A 153 -12.56 -2.18 -14.35
N ILE A 154 -11.52 -1.94 -13.54
CA ILE A 154 -11.42 -0.73 -12.71
C ILE A 154 -11.41 0.52 -13.58
N LEU A 155 -10.66 0.51 -14.69
CA LEU A 155 -10.61 1.64 -15.63
C LEU A 155 -11.97 1.90 -16.29
N ALA A 156 -12.68 0.85 -16.70
CA ALA A 156 -14.02 0.99 -17.25
C ALA A 156 -15.01 1.55 -16.22
N LEU A 157 -14.96 1.05 -14.97
CA LEU A 157 -15.81 1.54 -13.90
C LEU A 157 -15.52 3.01 -13.55
N ALA A 158 -14.25 3.41 -13.55
CA ALA A 158 -13.84 4.79 -13.32
C ALA A 158 -14.38 5.72 -14.42
N LYS A 159 -14.28 5.31 -15.70
CA LYS A 159 -14.86 6.04 -16.83
C LYS A 159 -16.37 6.21 -16.70
N ILE A 160 -17.09 5.14 -16.35
CA ILE A 160 -18.55 5.19 -16.15
C ILE A 160 -18.91 6.08 -14.94
N SER A 161 -18.11 6.04 -13.88
CA SER A 161 -18.34 6.88 -12.70
C SER A 161 -18.09 8.36 -13.00
N GLN A 162 -17.07 8.66 -13.80
CA GLN A 162 -16.74 10.01 -14.26
C GLN A 162 -17.81 10.55 -15.22
N ALA A 163 -18.24 9.75 -16.19
CA ALA A 163 -19.39 9.99 -17.05
C ALA A 163 -20.64 10.41 -16.26
N VAL A 164 -20.97 9.63 -15.24
CA VAL A 164 -22.09 9.91 -14.32
C VAL A 164 -21.92 11.25 -13.61
N ARG A 165 -20.72 11.53 -13.08
CA ARG A 165 -20.42 12.81 -12.39
C ARG A 165 -20.53 14.02 -13.32
N PHE A 166 -20.10 13.90 -14.58
CA PHE A 166 -20.19 14.97 -15.57
C PHE A 166 -21.60 15.23 -16.08
N MET A 167 -22.41 14.18 -16.25
CA MET A 167 -23.79 14.31 -16.72
C MET A 167 -24.73 14.86 -15.62
N ALA A 168 -24.42 14.63 -14.34
CA ALA A 168 -25.28 14.97 -13.21
C ALA A 168 -25.74 16.45 -13.17
N PRO A 169 -24.89 17.48 -13.37
CA PRO A 169 -25.31 18.87 -13.36
C PRO A 169 -26.29 19.22 -14.49
N SER A 170 -26.16 18.59 -15.66
CA SER A 170 -27.02 18.84 -16.82
C SER A 170 -28.40 18.19 -16.68
N LEU A 171 -28.47 17.05 -15.97
CA LEU A 171 -29.71 16.31 -15.73
C LEU A 171 -30.45 16.79 -14.46
N CYS A 172 -29.75 17.48 -13.54
CA CYS A 172 -30.27 17.98 -12.27
C CYS A 172 -29.81 19.43 -11.99
N PRO A 173 -30.35 20.45 -12.68
CA PRO A 173 -29.86 21.83 -12.62
C PRO A 173 -30.10 22.57 -11.27
N ASP A 174 -31.04 22.11 -10.42
CA ASP A 174 -31.39 22.76 -9.14
C ASP A 174 -30.26 22.73 -8.07
N ARG A 175 -29.14 22.03 -8.31
CA ARG A 175 -28.05 21.88 -7.32
C ARG A 175 -27.13 23.09 -7.17
N ASN A 176 -27.07 24.00 -8.15
CA ASN A 176 -26.22 25.21 -8.05
C ASN A 176 -26.91 26.37 -7.29
N SER A 177 -28.17 26.19 -6.86
CA SER A 177 -28.97 27.25 -6.24
C SER A 177 -28.78 27.39 -4.71
N VAL A 178 -28.14 26.44 -4.03
CA VAL A 178 -28.08 26.46 -2.55
C VAL A 178 -26.62 26.55 -2.08
N GLY A 179 -26.14 27.79 -1.97
CA GLY A 179 -24.94 28.10 -1.18
C GLY A 179 -23.84 28.89 -1.88
N ARG A 180 -24.12 30.09 -2.40
CA ARG A 180 -23.10 31.14 -2.49
C ARG A 180 -23.35 32.17 -1.38
N PRO A 181 -22.50 32.30 -0.35
CA PRO A 181 -22.48 33.52 0.46
C PRO A 181 -22.04 34.65 -0.46
N SER A 182 -22.97 35.59 -0.70
CA SER A 182 -22.74 36.81 -1.48
C SER A 182 -21.67 37.68 -0.81
N ILE A 183 -20.41 37.54 -1.22
CA ILE A 183 -19.39 38.59 -1.12
C ILE A 183 -18.57 38.51 -2.41
N PHE A 184 -18.55 39.61 -3.17
CA PHE A 184 -18.05 39.76 -4.55
C PHE A 184 -19.02 39.31 -5.65
N ALA A 185 -20.01 40.18 -5.90
CA ALA A 185 -20.64 40.28 -7.20
C ALA A 185 -19.65 40.97 -8.17
N GLU A 186 -18.86 40.17 -8.87
CA GLU A 186 -18.36 40.55 -10.20
C GLU A 186 -19.00 39.58 -11.19
N GLU A 187 -19.66 40.15 -12.19
CA GLU A 187 -20.36 39.47 -13.27
C GLU A 187 -19.36 38.62 -14.07
N GLU A 188 -19.20 37.35 -13.70
CA GLU A 188 -18.73 36.33 -14.64
C GLU A 188 -19.84 36.11 -15.67
N GLN A 189 -19.73 36.81 -16.81
CA GLN A 189 -20.46 36.46 -18.02
C GLN A 189 -20.11 35.02 -18.39
N GLN A 190 -21.01 34.10 -18.02
CA GLN A 190 -21.08 32.80 -18.67
C GLN A 190 -21.27 33.05 -20.16
N PRO A 191 -20.50 32.40 -21.05
CA PRO A 191 -20.78 32.49 -22.47
C PRO A 191 -22.17 31.89 -22.69
N GLU A 192 -23.07 32.69 -23.24
CA GLU A 192 -24.38 32.24 -23.70
C GLU A 192 -24.17 31.07 -24.64
N ILE A 193 -24.52 29.87 -24.19
CA ILE A 193 -24.53 28.67 -25.02
C ILE A 193 -25.63 28.91 -26.06
N GLU A 194 -25.23 29.18 -27.30
CA GLU A 194 -26.12 29.10 -28.45
C GLU A 194 -26.79 27.73 -28.43
N THR A 195 -28.10 27.74 -28.12
CA THR A 195 -28.91 26.54 -27.98
C THR A 195 -29.13 25.89 -29.35
N GLY A 196 -28.16 25.08 -29.77
CA GLY A 196 -28.34 24.07 -30.78
C GLY A 196 -29.14 22.89 -30.21
N ASN A 197 -30.34 22.69 -30.74
CA ASN A 197 -31.23 21.53 -30.57
C ASN A 197 -31.55 21.07 -29.13
N LYS A 198 -32.58 21.69 -28.53
CA LYS A 198 -33.18 21.29 -27.23
C LYS A 198 -33.88 19.91 -27.25
N ASP A 199 -33.92 19.21 -28.38
CA ASP A 199 -34.61 17.93 -28.56
C ASP A 199 -33.77 16.68 -28.19
N SER A 200 -32.57 16.83 -27.62
CA SER A 200 -31.56 15.75 -27.56
C SER A 200 -30.91 15.48 -26.19
N ILE A 201 -31.54 15.86 -25.07
CA ILE A 201 -31.04 15.45 -23.73
C ILE A 201 -31.80 14.20 -23.29
N PRO A 202 -31.13 13.05 -23.02
CA PRO A 202 -31.78 11.89 -22.45
C PRO A 202 -32.49 12.25 -21.16
N ASP A 203 -33.72 11.78 -20.97
CA ASP A 203 -34.42 11.97 -19.70
C ASP A 203 -33.61 11.30 -18.57
N LEU A 204 -33.61 11.89 -17.37
CA LEU A 204 -32.87 11.38 -16.22
C LEU A 204 -33.22 9.92 -15.92
N PHE A 205 -34.47 9.52 -16.19
CA PHE A 205 -34.93 8.14 -16.09
C PHE A 205 -34.21 7.20 -17.08
N GLN A 206 -34.12 7.58 -18.36
CA GLN A 206 -33.43 6.81 -19.39
C GLN A 206 -31.95 6.66 -19.06
N PHE A 207 -31.30 7.76 -18.67
CA PHE A 207 -29.90 7.73 -18.25
C PHE A 207 -29.69 6.81 -17.04
N ALA A 208 -30.54 6.92 -16.02
CA ALA A 208 -30.46 6.06 -14.83
C ALA A 208 -30.66 4.57 -15.15
N GLN A 209 -31.59 4.25 -16.05
CA GLN A 209 -31.84 2.88 -16.48
C GLN A 209 -30.66 2.32 -17.30
N PHE A 210 -30.07 3.11 -18.19
CA PHE A 210 -28.87 2.72 -18.93
C PHE A 210 -27.69 2.40 -18.00
N ILE A 211 -27.45 3.25 -16.99
CA ILE A 211 -26.41 3.03 -15.98
C ILE A 211 -26.70 1.79 -15.14
N LEU A 212 -27.95 1.54 -14.74
CA LEU A 212 -28.35 0.33 -14.03
C LEU A 212 -27.99 -0.93 -14.85
N GLU A 213 -28.40 -1.01 -16.12
CA GLU A 213 -28.16 -2.17 -16.98
C GLU A 213 -26.66 -2.38 -17.24
N THR A 214 -25.91 -1.30 -17.43
CA THR A 214 -24.44 -1.34 -17.58
C THR A 214 -23.79 -1.91 -16.31
N MET A 215 -24.18 -1.41 -15.14
CA MET A 215 -23.64 -1.88 -13.86
C MET A 215 -23.98 -3.35 -13.60
N LEU A 216 -25.20 -3.79 -13.92
CA LEU A 216 -25.60 -5.19 -13.76
C LEU A 216 -24.68 -6.14 -14.54
N LYS A 217 -24.33 -5.81 -15.79
CA LYS A 217 -23.38 -6.60 -16.60
C LYS A 217 -21.97 -6.59 -15.98
N LEU A 218 -21.47 -5.42 -15.59
CA LEU A 218 -20.11 -5.29 -15.02
C LEU A 218 -19.93 -6.03 -13.69
N LEU A 219 -20.97 -6.07 -12.85
CA LEU A 219 -20.89 -6.62 -11.49
C LEU A 219 -20.85 -8.15 -11.45
N VAL A 220 -21.05 -8.85 -12.57
CA VAL A 220 -20.88 -10.31 -12.67
C VAL A 220 -19.44 -10.73 -12.35
N PHE A 221 -18.45 -9.94 -12.81
CA PHE A 221 -17.04 -10.16 -12.48
C PHE A 221 -16.77 -10.13 -10.97
N VAL A 222 -17.45 -9.24 -10.25
CA VAL A 222 -17.30 -9.09 -8.79
C VAL A 222 -17.69 -10.37 -8.06
N ASP A 223 -18.75 -11.06 -8.53
CA ASP A 223 -19.15 -12.33 -7.96
C ASP A 223 -18.13 -13.44 -8.20
N ALA A 224 -17.53 -13.45 -9.39
CA ALA A 224 -16.54 -14.45 -9.78
C ALA A 224 -15.26 -14.34 -8.93
N ILE A 225 -14.73 -13.12 -8.73
CA ILE A 225 -13.50 -12.93 -7.95
C ILE A 225 -13.72 -13.08 -6.44
N ALA A 226 -14.87 -12.66 -5.92
CA ALA A 226 -15.18 -12.74 -4.49
C ALA A 226 -15.54 -14.17 -4.04
N ALA A 227 -15.65 -15.12 -4.98
CA ALA A 227 -15.92 -16.51 -4.65
C ALA A 227 -14.79 -17.10 -3.77
N PRO A 228 -15.11 -17.91 -2.74
CA PRO A 228 -14.10 -18.49 -1.85
C PRO A 228 -13.05 -19.33 -2.60
N ASN A 229 -13.49 -20.09 -3.61
CA ASN A 229 -12.66 -21.02 -4.37
C ASN A 229 -11.99 -20.41 -5.62
N SER A 230 -12.11 -19.10 -5.84
CA SER A 230 -11.39 -18.45 -6.94
C SER A 230 -9.88 -18.54 -6.67
N LYS A 231 -9.16 -19.28 -7.51
CA LYS A 231 -7.71 -19.46 -7.44
C LYS A 231 -7.07 -18.65 -8.55
N ILE A 232 -6.14 -17.76 -8.22
CA ILE A 232 -5.32 -17.09 -9.24
C ILE A 232 -4.26 -18.05 -9.72
N VAL A 233 -4.14 -18.21 -11.04
CA VAL A 233 -3.07 -19.01 -11.65
C VAL A 233 -1.85 -18.12 -11.76
N LEU A 234 -0.72 -18.59 -11.21
CA LEU A 234 0.59 -17.95 -11.41
C LEU A 234 1.29 -18.71 -12.53
N GLN A 235 1.82 -18.00 -13.53
CA GLN A 235 2.69 -18.62 -14.54
C GLN A 235 3.87 -19.30 -13.85
N GLU A 236 4.22 -20.50 -14.31
CA GLU A 236 5.29 -21.30 -13.72
C GLU A 236 6.66 -20.70 -13.98
N GLN A 237 7.07 -19.82 -13.08
CA GLN A 237 8.48 -19.49 -12.89
C GLN A 237 8.64 -18.92 -11.48
N GLU A 238 9.19 -19.74 -10.60
CA GLU A 238 10.21 -19.38 -9.60
C GLU A 238 10.21 -20.40 -8.46
N ASP A 239 11.37 -20.99 -8.24
CA ASP A 239 11.69 -21.76 -7.05
C ASP A 239 11.64 -20.82 -5.82
N THR A 240 10.54 -20.83 -5.07
CA THR A 240 10.42 -19.99 -3.87
C THR A 240 10.04 -20.77 -2.62
N ILE A 241 10.84 -20.52 -1.59
CA ILE A 241 10.68 -20.88 -0.17
C ILE A 241 9.35 -20.35 0.41
N VAL A 242 8.70 -19.37 -0.23
CA VAL A 242 7.36 -18.91 0.14
C VAL A 242 6.32 -19.87 -0.46
N ASN A 243 5.41 -20.38 0.38
CA ASN A 243 4.33 -21.27 -0.04
C ASN A 243 3.56 -20.65 -1.23
N ARG A 244 3.59 -21.32 -2.39
CA ARG A 244 2.93 -20.89 -3.63
C ARG A 244 1.46 -20.49 -3.40
N ARG A 245 0.77 -21.17 -2.46
CA ARG A 245 -0.61 -20.85 -2.10
C ARG A 245 -0.73 -19.49 -1.41
N VAL A 246 0.15 -19.20 -0.46
CA VAL A 246 0.21 -17.91 0.24
C VAL A 246 0.45 -16.76 -0.75
N LEU A 247 1.30 -16.97 -1.77
CA LEU A 247 1.52 -15.99 -2.82
C LEU A 247 0.27 -15.77 -3.69
N GLN A 248 -0.44 -16.84 -4.08
CA GLN A 248 -1.71 -16.74 -4.81
C GLN A 248 -2.77 -15.98 -4.01
N LEU A 249 -2.89 -16.26 -2.71
CA LEU A 249 -3.80 -15.57 -1.80
C LEU A 249 -3.44 -14.08 -1.67
N TYR A 250 -2.15 -13.74 -1.61
CA TYR A 250 -1.69 -12.35 -1.60
C TYR A 250 -2.13 -11.59 -2.87
N HIS A 251 -1.93 -12.18 -4.05
CA HIS A 251 -2.38 -11.56 -5.30
C HIS A 251 -3.91 -11.44 -5.39
N LYS A 252 -4.64 -12.42 -4.87
CA LYS A 252 -6.10 -12.38 -4.77
C LYS A 252 -6.55 -11.23 -3.89
N LEU A 253 -5.96 -11.11 -2.71
CA LEU A 253 -6.26 -10.02 -1.78
C LEU A 253 -5.97 -8.65 -2.41
N ARG A 254 -4.81 -8.48 -3.05
CA ARG A 254 -4.46 -7.23 -3.74
C ARG A 254 -5.52 -6.86 -4.79
N THR A 255 -6.01 -7.83 -5.53
CA THR A 255 -7.07 -7.61 -6.54
C THR A 255 -8.39 -7.22 -5.88
N LEU A 256 -8.81 -7.95 -4.83
CA LEU A 256 -10.04 -7.68 -4.11
C LEU A 256 -10.04 -6.28 -3.48
N LEU A 257 -8.92 -5.83 -2.90
CA LEU A 257 -8.78 -4.49 -2.32
C LEU A 257 -8.96 -3.39 -3.36
N ARG A 258 -8.35 -3.54 -4.55
CA ARG A 258 -8.50 -2.58 -5.65
C ARG A 258 -9.93 -2.52 -6.16
N VAL A 259 -10.60 -3.67 -6.31
CA VAL A 259 -12.01 -3.72 -6.71
C VAL A 259 -12.93 -3.13 -5.64
N HIS A 260 -12.64 -3.41 -4.36
CA HIS A 260 -13.40 -2.83 -3.24
C HIS A 260 -13.33 -1.30 -3.23
N SER A 261 -12.14 -0.72 -3.42
CA SER A 261 -11.95 0.72 -3.51
C SER A 261 -12.68 1.30 -4.73
N ALA A 262 -12.53 0.71 -5.91
CA ALA A 262 -13.25 1.19 -7.11
C ALA A 262 -14.79 1.12 -6.95
N LEU A 263 -15.33 0.09 -6.28
CA LEU A 263 -16.76 0.00 -6.00
C LEU A 263 -17.25 1.04 -4.99
N SER A 264 -16.48 1.24 -3.91
CA SER A 264 -16.88 2.10 -2.79
C SER A 264 -16.62 3.57 -3.08
N ASP A 265 -15.41 3.89 -3.52
CA ASP A 265 -14.90 5.25 -3.63
C ASP A 265 -15.30 5.88 -4.98
N ASP A 266 -15.33 5.10 -6.06
CA ASP A 266 -15.70 5.61 -7.39
C ASP A 266 -17.19 5.41 -7.67
N ALA A 267 -17.64 4.16 -7.81
CA ALA A 267 -18.97 3.87 -8.33
C ALA A 267 -20.09 4.27 -7.37
N LEU A 268 -20.04 3.82 -6.11
CA LEU A 268 -21.09 4.12 -5.14
C LEU A 268 -21.19 5.64 -4.88
N SER A 269 -20.04 6.30 -4.74
CA SER A 269 -19.97 7.76 -4.57
C SER A 269 -20.49 8.51 -5.80
N ALA A 270 -20.20 8.06 -7.03
CA ALA A 270 -20.72 8.68 -8.25
C ALA A 270 -22.25 8.51 -8.39
N ILE A 271 -22.78 7.34 -8.05
CA ILE A 271 -24.23 7.09 -8.06
C ILE A 271 -24.94 7.94 -7.01
N GLN A 272 -24.42 7.99 -5.77
CA GLN A 272 -24.95 8.85 -4.73
C GLN A 272 -24.89 10.34 -5.15
N TRP A 273 -23.83 10.73 -5.86
CA TRP A 273 -23.72 12.06 -6.43
C TRP A 273 -24.80 12.35 -7.48
N LEU A 274 -25.03 11.44 -8.43
CA LEU A 274 -25.99 11.60 -9.53
C LEU A 274 -27.41 11.92 -9.03
N PHE A 275 -27.89 11.18 -8.03
CA PHE A 275 -29.27 11.27 -7.56
C PHE A 275 -29.47 12.21 -6.36
N GLY A 276 -28.38 12.56 -5.68
CA GLY A 276 -28.42 13.44 -4.51
C GLY A 276 -29.12 12.82 -3.32
N SER A 277 -29.38 13.63 -2.29
CA SER A 277 -30.07 13.18 -1.08
C SER A 277 -31.56 12.90 -1.29
N ARG A 278 -32.16 13.36 -2.40
CA ARG A 278 -33.59 13.20 -2.68
C ARG A 278 -33.87 13.12 -4.19
N PRO A 279 -33.85 11.93 -4.81
CA PRO A 279 -34.17 11.77 -6.23
C PRO A 279 -35.63 12.09 -6.54
N PRO A 280 -35.96 12.48 -7.80
CA PRO A 280 -37.34 12.57 -8.26
C PRO A 280 -38.06 11.21 -8.14
N ARG A 281 -39.36 11.21 -7.82
CA ARG A 281 -40.15 9.99 -7.53
C ARG A 281 -40.07 8.92 -8.63
N GLY A 282 -39.92 9.32 -9.91
CA GLY A 282 -39.79 8.38 -11.03
C GLY A 282 -38.45 7.63 -11.08
N VAL A 283 -37.40 8.16 -10.45
CA VAL A 283 -36.02 7.62 -10.52
C VAL A 283 -35.53 7.12 -9.15
N GLU A 284 -36.23 7.48 -8.07
CA GLU A 284 -35.98 7.03 -6.69
C GLU A 284 -35.86 5.50 -6.59
N ARG A 285 -36.79 4.76 -7.20
CA ARG A 285 -36.76 3.29 -7.22
C ARG A 285 -35.52 2.73 -7.93
N ILE A 286 -35.07 3.36 -9.02
CA ILE A 286 -33.86 2.95 -9.76
C ILE A 286 -32.62 3.25 -8.91
N HIS A 287 -32.55 4.44 -8.33
CA HIS A 287 -31.46 4.83 -7.43
C HIS A 287 -31.31 3.87 -6.25
N GLU A 288 -32.40 3.61 -5.51
CA GLU A 288 -32.40 2.67 -4.39
C GLU A 288 -31.95 1.27 -4.81
N LYS A 289 -32.41 0.80 -5.98
CA LYS A 289 -32.02 -0.48 -6.54
C LYS A 289 -30.52 -0.54 -6.86
N ILE A 290 -29.96 0.45 -7.55
CA ILE A 290 -28.52 0.49 -7.87
C ILE A 290 -27.68 0.56 -6.59
N VAL A 291 -28.02 1.44 -5.65
CA VAL A 291 -27.29 1.60 -4.38
C VAL A 291 -27.34 0.31 -3.56
N SER A 292 -28.49 -0.35 -3.49
CA SER A 292 -28.64 -1.64 -2.81
C SER A 292 -27.75 -2.72 -3.44
N ILE A 293 -27.77 -2.83 -4.77
CA ILE A 293 -26.94 -3.80 -5.51
C ILE A 293 -25.45 -3.53 -5.27
N LEU A 294 -24.99 -2.29 -5.48
CA LEU A 294 -23.59 -1.91 -5.28
C LEU A 294 -23.13 -2.16 -3.84
N SER A 295 -23.93 -1.77 -2.86
CA SER A 295 -23.64 -1.99 -1.44
C SER A 295 -23.53 -3.49 -1.11
N GLY A 296 -24.41 -4.32 -1.70
CA GLY A 296 -24.33 -5.77 -1.59
C GLY A 296 -23.06 -6.35 -2.19
N LYS A 297 -22.60 -5.82 -3.33
CA LYS A 297 -21.34 -6.24 -3.97
C LYS A 297 -20.12 -5.80 -3.16
N VAL A 298 -20.09 -4.57 -2.64
CA VAL A 298 -19.05 -4.09 -1.72
C VAL A 298 -18.95 -5.01 -0.50
N ALA A 299 -20.09 -5.35 0.13
CA ALA A 299 -20.13 -6.25 1.26
C ALA A 299 -19.58 -7.66 0.92
N LYS A 300 -19.93 -8.19 -0.26
CA LYS A 300 -19.42 -9.49 -0.72
C LYS A 300 -17.91 -9.48 -0.95
N VAL A 301 -17.36 -8.42 -1.54
CA VAL A 301 -15.91 -8.26 -1.71
C VAL A 301 -15.22 -8.12 -0.35
N ALA A 302 -15.83 -7.38 0.58
CA ALA A 302 -15.32 -7.26 1.96
C ALA A 302 -15.23 -8.60 2.68
N GLU A 303 -16.23 -9.48 2.53
CA GLU A 303 -16.17 -10.86 3.03
C GLU A 303 -15.06 -11.67 2.37
N GLY A 304 -14.87 -11.51 1.05
CA GLY A 304 -13.76 -12.13 0.32
C GLY A 304 -12.38 -11.66 0.79
N ILE A 305 -12.24 -10.36 1.07
CA ILE A 305 -11.03 -9.74 1.65
C ILE A 305 -10.73 -10.38 3.00
N TRP A 306 -11.70 -10.37 3.91
CA TRP A 306 -11.54 -10.94 5.25
C TRP A 306 -11.18 -12.43 5.19
N SER A 307 -11.91 -13.21 4.39
CA SER A 307 -11.64 -14.65 4.24
C SER A 307 -10.25 -14.92 3.69
N THR A 308 -9.79 -14.14 2.70
CA THR A 308 -8.45 -14.28 2.13
C THR A 308 -7.37 -13.89 3.14
N MET A 309 -7.57 -12.82 3.92
CA MET A 309 -6.65 -12.41 4.99
C MET A 309 -6.52 -13.48 6.07
N GLU A 310 -7.63 -14.07 6.52
CA GLU A 310 -7.61 -15.15 7.51
C GLU A 310 -6.98 -16.43 6.94
N GLN A 311 -7.17 -16.74 5.65
CA GLN A 311 -6.45 -17.85 5.00
C GLN A 311 -4.94 -17.62 4.97
N ILE A 312 -4.48 -16.42 4.57
CA ILE A 312 -3.06 -16.08 4.61
C ILE A 312 -2.53 -16.21 6.04
N ARG A 313 -3.27 -15.71 7.02
CA ARG A 313 -2.90 -15.79 8.44
C ARG A 313 -2.78 -17.24 8.90
N MET A 314 -3.77 -18.09 8.60
CA MET A 314 -3.74 -19.51 8.95
C MET A 314 -2.61 -20.26 8.24
N GLU A 315 -2.43 -20.08 6.93
CA GLU A 315 -1.35 -20.74 6.16
C GLU A 315 0.06 -20.23 6.51
N SER A 316 0.16 -19.02 7.08
CA SER A 316 1.43 -18.46 7.57
C SER A 316 1.73 -18.82 9.03
N ILE A 317 0.72 -19.26 9.79
CA ILE A 317 0.82 -19.66 11.21
C ILE A 317 0.82 -21.17 11.38
N ASP A 318 0.36 -21.94 10.38
CA ASP A 318 0.36 -23.40 10.44
C ASP A 318 1.79 -23.89 10.67
N ASP A 319 1.97 -24.41 11.88
CA ASP A 319 3.21 -24.86 12.50
C ASP A 319 3.58 -26.20 11.86
N GLY A 320 3.82 -26.15 10.54
CA GLY A 320 4.27 -27.28 9.74
C GLY A 320 5.65 -27.69 10.18
N ASP A 321 5.67 -28.53 11.21
CA ASP A 321 6.73 -29.48 11.48
C ASP A 321 7.10 -30.19 10.16
N ASP A 322 8.40 -30.40 10.02
CA ASP A 322 9.12 -30.96 8.88
C ASP A 322 9.27 -30.11 7.59
N SER A 323 10.53 -29.65 7.45
CA SER A 323 11.34 -29.99 6.26
C SER A 323 10.98 -29.29 4.95
N SER A 324 11.49 -28.07 4.78
CA SER A 324 12.00 -27.64 3.46
C SER A 324 13.16 -26.63 3.51
N CYS A 325 13.85 -26.48 4.66
CA CYS A 325 15.16 -25.82 4.69
C CYS A 325 16.27 -26.83 4.29
N SER A 326 16.09 -27.52 3.18
CA SER A 326 17.17 -28.26 2.52
C SER A 326 17.68 -27.41 1.36
N LEU A 327 18.72 -26.62 1.62
CA LEU A 327 19.87 -26.34 0.76
C LEU A 327 20.59 -25.12 1.35
N ASP A 328 21.45 -25.41 2.33
CA ASP A 328 22.68 -24.74 2.73
C ASP A 328 22.85 -24.89 4.24
N THR A 329 23.49 -25.99 4.66
CA THR A 329 23.92 -26.24 6.05
C THR A 329 24.82 -25.15 6.64
N GLN A 330 25.19 -24.16 5.82
CA GLN A 330 26.08 -23.07 6.18
C GLN A 330 25.33 -21.83 6.72
N GLY A 331 24.02 -21.70 6.47
CA GLY A 331 23.23 -20.51 6.81
C GLY A 331 23.58 -19.30 5.94
N SER A 332 22.63 -18.38 5.74
CA SER A 332 22.84 -17.12 5.02
C SER A 332 22.51 -15.93 5.92
N SER A 333 23.32 -14.87 5.85
CA SER A 333 23.03 -13.60 6.55
C SER A 333 22.03 -12.72 5.81
N ASP A 334 21.65 -13.03 4.57
CA ASP A 334 20.79 -12.18 3.74
C ASP A 334 19.36 -12.01 4.31
N VAL A 335 18.62 -11.03 3.79
CA VAL A 335 17.21 -10.84 4.13
C VAL A 335 16.39 -12.03 3.63
N HIS A 336 15.68 -12.67 4.54
CA HIS A 336 14.90 -13.87 4.26
C HIS A 336 13.70 -13.55 3.34
N LYS A 337 13.36 -14.46 2.42
CA LYS A 337 12.22 -14.28 1.49
C LYS A 337 10.90 -14.07 2.24
N ALA A 338 10.68 -14.78 3.35
CA ALA A 338 9.50 -14.59 4.19
C ALA A 338 9.43 -13.18 4.81
N THR A 339 10.57 -12.59 5.16
CA THR A 339 10.63 -11.20 5.65
C THR A 339 10.17 -10.22 4.58
N GLN A 340 10.61 -10.41 3.32
CA GLN A 340 10.19 -9.57 2.20
C GLN A 340 8.67 -9.69 1.97
N PHE A 341 8.16 -10.92 1.91
CA PHE A 341 6.73 -11.18 1.74
C PHE A 341 5.87 -10.52 2.83
N VAL A 342 6.19 -10.73 4.11
CA VAL A 342 5.41 -10.16 5.23
C VAL A 342 5.46 -8.63 5.21
N VAL A 343 6.61 -8.05 4.88
CA VAL A 343 6.75 -6.60 4.74
C VAL A 343 5.84 -6.06 3.63
N ASP A 344 5.80 -6.72 2.48
CA ASP A 344 4.95 -6.31 1.34
C ASP A 344 3.46 -6.56 1.62
N TYR A 345 3.15 -7.61 2.39
CA TYR A 345 1.81 -7.87 2.89
C TYR A 345 1.32 -6.78 3.85
N ILE A 346 2.10 -6.44 4.87
CA ILE A 346 1.74 -5.37 5.82
C ILE A 346 1.59 -4.03 5.08
N ARG A 347 2.47 -3.73 4.12
CA ARG A 347 2.33 -2.52 3.28
C ARG A 347 1.02 -2.49 2.51
N LEU A 348 0.63 -3.60 1.90
CA LEU A 348 -0.64 -3.69 1.18
C LEU A 348 -1.80 -3.37 2.12
N LEU A 349 -1.83 -3.97 3.31
CA LEU A 349 -2.87 -3.68 4.31
C LEU A 349 -2.87 -2.20 4.73
N CYS A 350 -1.69 -1.62 4.95
CA CYS A 350 -1.57 -0.21 5.31
C CYS A 350 -1.95 0.76 4.18
N SER A 351 -1.71 0.40 2.92
CA SER A 351 -2.12 1.23 1.77
C SER A 351 -3.64 1.32 1.61
N HIS A 352 -4.37 0.34 2.16
CA HIS A 352 -5.83 0.29 2.19
C HIS A 352 -6.37 0.35 3.64
N TYR A 353 -5.66 1.06 4.54
CA TYR A 353 -5.90 0.98 5.98
C TYR A 353 -7.35 1.26 6.37
N GLU A 354 -7.97 2.33 5.88
CA GLU A 354 -9.34 2.70 6.28
C GLU A 354 -10.36 1.63 5.92
N SER A 355 -10.31 1.14 4.67
CA SER A 355 -11.21 0.08 4.20
C SER A 355 -10.96 -1.23 4.96
N VAL A 356 -9.71 -1.64 5.10
CA VAL A 356 -9.36 -2.89 5.80
C VAL A 356 -9.71 -2.80 7.28
N ALA A 357 -9.42 -1.68 7.95
CA ALA A 357 -9.76 -1.47 9.35
C ALA A 357 -11.27 -1.55 9.55
N ALA A 358 -12.07 -0.93 8.68
CA ALA A 358 -13.53 -1.03 8.74
C ALA A 358 -14.04 -2.47 8.57
N ILE A 359 -13.43 -3.25 7.66
CA ILE A 359 -13.78 -4.67 7.46
C ILE A 359 -13.43 -5.50 8.69
N VAL A 360 -12.21 -5.33 9.22
CA VAL A 360 -11.69 -6.06 10.38
C VAL A 360 -12.49 -5.72 11.65
N SER A 361 -12.85 -4.45 11.84
CA SER A 361 -13.67 -4.01 12.98
C SER A 361 -15.09 -4.58 12.95
N LYS A 362 -15.70 -4.75 11.77
CA LYS A 362 -17.01 -5.43 11.65
C LYS A 362 -16.98 -6.89 12.11
N LYS A 363 -15.80 -7.52 12.11
CA LYS A 363 -15.60 -8.88 12.64
C LYS A 363 -15.20 -8.90 14.11
N GLY A 364 -15.22 -7.75 14.79
CA GLY A 364 -14.84 -7.63 16.20
C GLY A 364 -13.33 -7.71 16.44
N ALA A 365 -12.52 -7.51 15.40
CA ALA A 365 -11.06 -7.57 15.47
C ALA A 365 -10.41 -6.19 15.26
N SER A 366 -9.12 -6.10 15.56
CA SER A 366 -8.29 -4.91 15.39
C SER A 366 -7.22 -5.17 14.33
N LEU A 367 -7.17 -4.32 13.30
CA LEU A 367 -6.16 -4.42 12.25
C LEU A 367 -4.74 -4.24 12.83
N GLY A 368 -4.59 -3.37 13.83
CA GLY A 368 -3.32 -3.17 14.52
C GLY A 368 -2.82 -4.44 15.22
N ASP A 369 -3.73 -5.17 15.88
CA ASP A 369 -3.39 -6.43 16.55
C ASP A 369 -3.04 -7.54 15.56
N MET A 370 -3.77 -7.63 14.45
CA MET A 370 -3.46 -8.58 13.39
C MET A 370 -2.08 -8.32 12.78
N ILE A 371 -1.76 -7.06 12.47
CA ILE A 371 -0.42 -6.66 11.97
C ILE A 371 0.66 -7.05 12.98
N ARG A 372 0.44 -6.77 14.27
CA ARG A 372 1.38 -7.12 15.35
C ARG A 372 1.59 -8.62 15.46
N GLU A 373 0.53 -9.41 15.34
CA GLU A 373 0.61 -10.87 15.37
C GLU A 373 1.42 -11.42 14.20
N ILE A 374 1.13 -10.97 12.96
CA ILE A 374 1.87 -11.37 11.77
C ILE A 374 3.37 -11.04 11.92
N ALA A 375 3.69 -9.83 12.40
CA ALA A 375 5.07 -9.42 12.64
C ALA A 375 5.75 -10.28 13.73
N SER A 376 5.01 -10.65 14.79
CA SER A 376 5.51 -11.51 15.86
C SER A 376 5.76 -12.95 15.38
N SER A 377 4.87 -13.50 14.55
CA SER A 377 5.04 -14.81 13.92
C SER A 377 6.26 -14.83 13.00
N LEU A 378 6.46 -13.78 12.19
CA LEU A 378 7.68 -13.62 11.40
C LEU A 378 8.93 -13.57 12.30
N HIS A 379 8.90 -12.75 13.35
CA HIS A 379 10.03 -12.63 14.27
C HIS A 379 10.41 -13.99 14.87
N LYS A 380 9.43 -14.76 15.38
CA LYS A 380 9.64 -16.12 15.89
C LYS A 380 10.22 -17.06 14.83
N MET A 381 9.67 -17.05 13.62
CA MET A 381 10.17 -17.85 12.51
C MET A 381 11.65 -17.53 12.23
N LEU A 382 12.02 -16.25 12.18
CA LEU A 382 13.41 -15.84 11.97
C LEU A 382 14.33 -16.29 13.11
N VAL A 383 13.88 -16.18 14.36
CA VAL A 383 14.64 -16.69 15.51
C VAL A 383 14.86 -18.20 15.38
N ASN A 384 13.80 -18.98 15.11
CA ASN A 384 13.90 -20.43 14.93
C ASN A 384 14.84 -20.81 13.79
N ILE A 385 14.76 -20.14 12.62
CA ILE A 385 15.70 -20.35 11.51
C ILE A 385 17.13 -20.07 11.96
N SER A 386 17.33 -18.97 12.68
CA SER A 386 18.66 -18.54 13.12
C SER A 386 19.31 -19.52 14.10
N GLU A 387 18.53 -20.31 14.85
CA GLU A 387 19.03 -21.33 15.79
C GLU A 387 19.67 -22.52 15.08
N SER A 388 19.33 -22.77 13.81
CA SER A 388 19.97 -23.80 13.00
C SER A 388 21.39 -23.43 12.53
N PHE A 389 21.79 -22.16 12.68
CA PHE A 389 23.07 -21.69 12.14
C PHE A 389 24.23 -22.09 13.06
N PRO A 390 25.29 -22.72 12.53
CA PRO A 390 26.41 -23.19 13.34
C PRO A 390 27.26 -22.05 13.92
N ASN A 391 27.26 -20.88 13.27
CA ASN A 391 28.04 -19.72 13.67
C ASN A 391 27.16 -18.67 14.35
N ASN A 392 27.41 -18.40 15.63
CA ASN A 392 26.68 -17.37 16.40
C ASN A 392 26.78 -15.96 15.79
N GLY A 393 27.93 -15.59 15.22
CA GLY A 393 28.07 -14.32 14.52
C GLY A 393 27.15 -14.24 13.30
N LEU A 394 27.07 -15.32 12.51
CA LEU A 394 26.19 -15.38 11.35
C LEU A 394 24.71 -15.31 11.75
N ARG A 395 24.34 -16.05 12.82
CA ARG A 395 23.00 -16.03 13.43
C ARG A 395 22.54 -14.61 13.76
N PHE A 396 23.34 -13.85 14.50
CA PHE A 396 22.96 -12.50 14.89
C PHE A 396 23.05 -11.49 13.74
N LEU A 397 23.94 -11.71 12.76
CA LEU A 397 23.97 -10.89 11.55
C LEU A 397 22.72 -11.09 10.69
N PHE A 398 22.22 -12.32 10.57
CA PHE A 398 20.95 -12.63 9.91
C PHE A 398 19.77 -11.93 10.59
N LEU A 399 19.64 -12.06 11.92
CA LEU A 399 18.57 -11.39 12.68
C LEU A 399 18.65 -9.87 12.55
N LEU A 400 19.87 -9.31 12.56
CA LEU A 400 20.13 -7.89 12.37
C LEU A 400 19.68 -7.42 10.98
N ASN A 401 20.09 -8.11 9.91
CA ASN A 401 19.73 -7.74 8.54
C ASN A 401 18.22 -7.76 8.32
N ASN A 402 17.54 -8.79 8.81
CA ASN A 402 16.08 -8.91 8.69
C ASN A 402 15.36 -7.83 9.51
N SER A 403 15.75 -7.62 10.77
CA SER A 403 15.13 -6.61 11.64
C SER A 403 15.36 -5.19 11.12
N TYR A 404 16.56 -4.90 10.62
CA TYR A 404 16.87 -3.61 10.00
C TYR A 404 16.04 -3.40 8.74
N PHE A 405 15.92 -4.40 7.88
CA PHE A 405 15.08 -4.32 6.68
C PHE A 405 13.63 -3.99 7.03
N ILE A 406 13.03 -4.72 7.98
CA ILE A 406 11.66 -4.48 8.44
C ILE A 406 11.50 -3.05 8.97
N ARG A 407 12.44 -2.58 9.79
CA ARG A 407 12.43 -1.21 10.32
C ARG A 407 12.45 -0.16 9.22
N GLN A 408 13.37 -0.27 8.27
CA GLN A 408 13.47 0.69 7.16
C GLN A 408 12.19 0.71 6.33
N LYS A 409 11.61 -0.46 6.12
CA LYS A 409 10.51 -0.65 5.20
C LYS A 409 9.14 -0.31 5.83
N LEU A 410 8.92 -0.63 7.11
CA LEU A 410 7.63 -0.45 7.77
C LEU A 410 7.59 0.74 8.73
N ILE A 411 8.67 1.00 9.48
CA ILE A 411 8.66 2.07 10.49
C ILE A 411 8.95 3.44 9.87
N TYR A 412 9.89 3.50 8.92
CA TYR A 412 10.18 4.76 8.21
C TYR A 412 9.47 4.88 6.86
N GLY A 413 9.03 3.77 6.28
CA GLY A 413 8.41 3.75 4.95
C GLY A 413 6.89 3.96 4.94
N ILE A 414 6.21 3.81 6.07
CA ILE A 414 4.75 3.96 6.17
C ILE A 414 4.47 5.22 6.97
N PHE A 415 3.67 6.15 6.45
CA PHE A 415 3.36 7.44 7.10
C PHE A 415 2.20 7.39 8.12
N PHE A 416 1.56 6.23 8.31
CA PHE A 416 0.39 6.07 9.18
C PHE A 416 0.72 5.50 10.57
N SER A 417 -0.21 5.67 11.52
CA SER A 417 -0.10 5.30 12.94
C SER A 417 0.21 3.83 13.33
N PRO A 418 0.13 2.78 12.47
CA PRO A 418 0.46 1.40 12.87
C PRO A 418 1.91 1.18 13.31
N GLN A 419 2.79 2.16 13.12
CA GLN A 419 4.21 2.13 13.52
C GLN A 419 4.40 1.75 15.00
N GLN A 420 3.51 2.21 15.89
CA GLN A 420 3.64 1.98 17.34
C GLN A 420 3.57 0.48 17.68
N ASN A 421 2.80 -0.30 16.93
CA ASN A 421 2.64 -1.74 17.16
C ASN A 421 3.88 -2.55 16.75
N LEU A 422 4.69 -2.02 15.84
CA LEU A 422 5.87 -2.70 15.29
C LEU A 422 7.17 -2.27 15.96
N ALA A 423 7.20 -1.08 16.56
CA ALA A 423 8.40 -0.53 17.21
C ALA A 423 8.93 -1.39 18.36
N ALA A 424 8.08 -2.17 19.04
CA ALA A 424 8.54 -3.07 20.08
C ALA A 424 9.32 -4.29 19.54
N LEU A 425 8.96 -4.79 18.35
CA LEU A 425 9.54 -6.01 17.76
C LEU A 425 10.71 -5.71 16.82
N PHE A 426 10.68 -4.57 16.12
CA PHE A 426 11.67 -4.22 15.09
C PHE A 426 12.15 -2.76 15.23
N GLY A 427 12.04 -2.20 16.42
CA GLY A 427 12.43 -0.83 16.69
C GLY A 427 13.94 -0.63 16.78
N LYS A 428 14.30 0.55 17.29
CA LYS A 428 15.70 0.95 17.45
C LYS A 428 16.47 0.04 18.39
N VAL A 429 15.88 -0.23 19.55
CA VAL A 429 16.51 -1.00 20.63
C VAL A 429 16.83 -2.42 20.18
N GLU A 430 15.91 -3.08 19.49
CA GLU A 430 16.11 -4.45 18.99
C GLU A 430 17.28 -4.54 17.99
N VAL A 431 17.29 -3.64 17.00
CA VAL A 431 18.36 -3.58 15.98
C VAL A 431 19.72 -3.31 16.62
N GLU A 432 19.77 -2.37 17.57
CA GLU A 432 21.00 -2.07 18.30
C GLU A 432 21.45 -3.25 19.17
N GLY A 433 20.51 -3.97 19.79
CA GLY A 433 20.78 -5.19 20.56
C GLY A 433 21.40 -6.30 19.72
N TYR A 434 20.83 -6.61 18.54
CA TYR A 434 21.43 -7.62 17.65
C TYR A 434 22.82 -7.22 17.16
N MET A 435 23.02 -5.94 16.84
CA MET A 435 24.33 -5.42 16.46
C MET A 435 25.35 -5.58 17.59
N GLU A 436 24.99 -5.25 18.83
CA GLU A 436 25.85 -5.41 19.98
C GLU A 436 26.22 -6.88 20.21
N ILE A 437 25.23 -7.78 20.23
CA ILE A 437 25.48 -9.22 20.43
C ILE A 437 26.38 -9.76 19.32
N TYR A 438 26.12 -9.40 18.05
CA TYR A 438 26.99 -9.75 16.92
C TYR A 438 28.46 -9.31 17.16
N LEU A 439 28.68 -8.05 17.56
CA LEU A 439 30.01 -7.53 17.87
C LEU A 439 30.66 -8.23 19.07
N GLN A 440 29.87 -8.69 20.05
CA GLN A 440 30.37 -9.44 21.18
C GLN A 440 30.78 -10.85 20.77
N VAL A 441 29.92 -11.62 20.09
CA VAL A 441 30.21 -13.01 19.75
C VAL A 441 31.27 -13.15 18.65
N SER A 442 31.38 -12.17 17.75
CA SER A 442 32.29 -12.23 16.60
C SER A 442 33.66 -11.60 16.87
N TRP A 443 33.67 -10.41 17.49
CA TRP A 443 34.85 -9.55 17.51
C TRP A 443 35.48 -9.39 18.91
N ALA A 444 34.73 -9.60 19.99
CA ALA A 444 35.31 -9.60 21.33
C ALA A 444 36.35 -10.72 21.54
N PRO A 445 36.16 -11.96 21.02
CA PRO A 445 37.19 -13.02 21.12
C PRO A 445 38.49 -12.64 20.41
N VAL A 446 38.40 -11.98 19.24
CA VAL A 446 39.57 -11.49 18.50
C VAL A 446 40.34 -10.49 19.36
N LEU A 447 39.67 -9.46 19.89
CA LEU A 447 40.30 -8.48 20.77
C LEU A 447 40.85 -9.10 22.06
N SER A 448 40.17 -10.10 22.63
CA SER A 448 40.58 -10.77 23.86
C SER A 448 41.94 -11.48 23.74
N CYS A 449 42.36 -11.82 22.51
CA CYS A 449 43.68 -12.39 22.26
C CYS A 449 44.82 -11.45 22.66
N LEU A 450 44.57 -10.13 22.68
CA LEU A 450 45.54 -9.11 23.12
C LEU A 450 45.45 -8.80 24.62
N LEU A 451 44.31 -9.09 25.25
CA LEU A 451 44.00 -8.68 26.63
C LEU A 451 44.22 -9.80 27.66
N ASN A 452 43.95 -11.06 27.29
CA ASN A 452 43.98 -12.19 28.22
C ASN A 452 45.28 -12.98 28.11
N ALA A 453 46.25 -12.66 28.97
CA ALA A 453 47.38 -13.56 29.23
C ALA A 453 46.89 -14.79 30.01
N THR A 454 47.05 -15.99 29.47
CA THR A 454 46.78 -17.23 30.21
C THR A 454 47.69 -17.30 31.46
N PRO A 455 47.18 -17.65 32.66
CA PRO A 455 48.01 -17.83 33.84
C PRO A 455 49.09 -18.88 33.58
N LEU A 456 50.33 -18.56 33.94
CA LEU A 456 51.51 -19.36 33.68
C LEU A 456 51.40 -20.77 34.27
N CYS A 457 51.43 -21.77 33.40
CA CYS A 457 52.00 -23.08 33.72
C CYS A 457 53.15 -23.30 32.72
N PHE A 458 54.37 -23.51 33.21
CA PHE A 458 55.57 -23.90 32.44
C PHE A 458 56.30 -22.82 31.62
N GLY A 459 56.45 -21.59 32.11
CA GLY A 459 57.57 -20.70 31.74
C GLY A 459 57.68 -20.23 30.28
N ARG A 460 56.75 -20.61 29.39
CA ARG A 460 56.66 -20.07 28.02
C ARG A 460 55.70 -18.89 28.01
N LYS A 461 56.19 -17.71 27.65
CA LYS A 461 55.33 -16.59 27.25
C LYS A 461 54.64 -17.01 25.95
N TYR A 462 53.34 -17.32 25.98
CA TYR A 462 52.57 -17.39 24.74
C TYR A 462 52.52 -15.99 24.14
N SER A 463 52.95 -15.85 22.88
CA SER A 463 52.90 -14.57 22.17
C SER A 463 51.45 -14.24 21.82
N LEU A 464 50.92 -13.18 22.43
CA LEU A 464 49.53 -12.72 22.25
C LEU A 464 49.26 -12.21 20.82
N LEU A 465 50.27 -11.57 20.20
CA LEU A 465 50.15 -11.01 18.85
C LEU A 465 49.89 -12.05 17.75
N PRO A 466 50.68 -13.14 17.58
CA PRO A 466 50.38 -14.16 16.58
C PRO A 466 49.01 -14.82 16.76
N LYS A 467 48.53 -14.94 18.01
CA LYS A 467 47.19 -15.45 18.31
C LYS A 467 46.12 -14.47 17.79
N PHE A 468 46.26 -13.18 18.07
CA PHE A 468 45.39 -12.14 17.52
C PHE A 468 45.41 -12.16 15.99
N GLU A 469 46.58 -12.14 15.36
CA GLU A 469 46.72 -12.07 13.91
C GLU A 469 46.09 -13.28 13.21
N SER A 470 46.22 -14.47 13.81
CA SER A 470 45.56 -15.69 13.32
C SER A 470 44.05 -15.59 13.43
N GLU A 471 43.53 -15.20 14.61
CA GLU A 471 42.08 -15.16 14.84
C GLU A 471 41.40 -14.03 14.07
N PHE A 472 42.08 -12.89 13.92
CA PHE A 472 41.68 -11.80 13.05
C PHE A 472 41.57 -12.26 11.59
N GLN A 473 42.63 -12.87 11.03
CA GLN A 473 42.62 -13.33 9.64
C GLN A 473 41.50 -14.33 9.37
N LYS A 474 41.31 -15.29 10.30
CA LYS A 474 40.22 -16.28 10.22
C LYS A 474 38.84 -15.62 10.23
N THR A 475 38.64 -14.64 11.12
CA THR A 475 37.38 -13.90 11.22
C THR A 475 37.13 -13.07 9.97
N TYR A 476 38.12 -12.30 9.53
CA TYR A 476 38.05 -11.47 8.32
C TYR A 476 37.72 -12.31 7.07
N THR A 477 38.47 -13.39 6.83
CA THR A 477 38.26 -14.24 5.64
C THR A 477 36.88 -14.87 5.62
N THR A 478 36.35 -15.26 6.78
CA THR A 478 35.00 -15.81 6.91
C THR A 478 33.94 -14.74 6.64
N GLN A 479 34.04 -13.59 7.32
CA GLN A 479 33.00 -12.57 7.32
C GLN A 479 33.01 -11.66 6.08
N LYS A 480 34.12 -11.63 5.34
CA LYS A 480 34.19 -10.98 4.02
C LYS A 480 33.15 -11.55 3.05
N LEU A 481 32.86 -12.86 3.16
CA LEU A 481 31.90 -13.58 2.33
C LEU A 481 30.45 -13.52 2.87
N TRP A 482 30.24 -12.92 4.04
CA TRP A 482 28.88 -12.71 4.54
C TRP A 482 28.26 -11.52 3.81
N LYS A 483 26.93 -11.45 3.79
CA LYS A 483 26.20 -10.40 3.09
C LYS A 483 25.48 -9.48 4.07
N VAL A 484 25.64 -8.17 3.88
CA VAL A 484 24.82 -7.13 4.52
C VAL A 484 24.21 -6.29 3.40
N PRO A 485 22.96 -6.54 3.01
CA PRO A 485 22.37 -5.93 1.81
C PRO A 485 22.25 -4.41 1.88
N ASP A 486 21.90 -3.88 3.06
CA ASP A 486 21.71 -2.44 3.24
C ASP A 486 23.06 -1.71 3.37
N PRO A 487 23.38 -0.75 2.48
CA PRO A 487 24.67 -0.05 2.52
C PRO A 487 24.89 0.81 3.76
N ALA A 488 23.82 1.34 4.38
CA ALA A 488 23.94 2.17 5.58
C ALA A 488 24.23 1.31 6.81
N LEU A 489 23.54 0.17 6.95
CA LEU A 489 23.85 -0.82 7.97
C LEU A 489 25.27 -1.37 7.81
N ARG A 490 25.68 -1.70 6.59
CA ARG A 490 27.04 -2.19 6.29
C ARG A 490 28.12 -1.21 6.74
N ARG A 491 27.98 0.07 6.37
CA ARG A 491 28.89 1.14 6.81
C ARG A 491 28.92 1.27 8.33
N THR A 492 27.77 1.17 8.98
CA THR A 492 27.65 1.27 10.44
C THR A 492 28.34 0.11 11.16
N LEU A 493 28.17 -1.12 10.67
CA LEU A 493 28.84 -2.32 11.19
C LEU A 493 30.36 -2.22 11.03
N ARG A 494 30.85 -1.90 9.83
CA ARG A 494 32.30 -1.74 9.58
C ARG A 494 32.92 -0.72 10.52
N LYS A 495 32.29 0.45 10.66
CA LYS A 495 32.73 1.49 11.58
C LYS A 495 32.83 0.98 13.02
N ALA A 496 31.78 0.31 13.52
CA ALA A 496 31.77 -0.22 14.89
C ALA A 496 32.84 -1.30 15.12
N ILE A 497 33.13 -2.13 14.12
CA ILE A 497 34.21 -3.12 14.20
C ILE A 497 35.58 -2.44 14.24
N ILE A 498 35.81 -1.45 13.37
CA ILE A 498 37.05 -0.66 13.33
C ILE A 498 37.29 0.01 14.70
N GLU A 499 36.27 0.69 15.23
CA GLU A 499 36.33 1.36 16.54
C GLU A 499 36.56 0.36 17.70
N LYS A 500 36.14 -0.90 17.54
CA LYS A 500 36.34 -1.94 18.55
C LYS A 500 37.72 -2.60 18.49
N ILE A 501 38.26 -2.85 17.30
CA ILE A 501 39.47 -3.66 17.11
C ILE A 501 40.74 -2.81 17.01
N VAL A 502 40.71 -1.76 16.19
CA VAL A 502 41.92 -1.03 15.81
C VAL A 502 42.58 -0.31 17.00
N PRO A 503 41.85 0.37 17.90
CA PRO A 503 42.48 1.01 19.06
C PRO A 503 43.20 0.03 19.98
N GLY A 504 42.58 -1.13 20.26
CA GLY A 504 43.18 -2.16 21.11
C GLY A 504 44.44 -2.78 20.50
N TYR A 505 44.44 -2.97 19.17
CA TYR A 505 45.62 -3.43 18.44
C TYR A 505 46.74 -2.39 18.44
N ALA A 506 46.44 -1.13 18.10
CA ALA A 506 47.41 -0.05 18.04
C ALA A 506 48.11 0.17 19.39
N ASN A 507 47.32 0.24 20.48
CA ASN A 507 47.85 0.36 21.83
C ASN A 507 48.77 -0.82 22.18
N TYR A 508 48.38 -2.04 21.84
CA TYR A 508 49.21 -3.23 22.11
C TYR A 508 50.56 -3.18 21.36
N ILE A 509 50.55 -2.77 20.08
CA ILE A 509 51.77 -2.63 19.27
C ILE A 509 52.72 -1.59 19.88
N GLU A 510 52.17 -0.44 20.30
CA GLU A 510 52.91 0.65 20.93
C GLU A 510 53.50 0.24 22.28
N ASP A 511 52.66 -0.32 23.19
CA ASP A 511 53.05 -0.73 24.53
C ASP A 511 54.15 -1.80 24.54
N ASN A 512 54.12 -2.71 23.55
CA ASN A 512 55.08 -3.81 23.43
C ASN A 512 56.25 -3.48 22.47
N ARG A 513 56.31 -2.26 21.93
CA ARG A 513 57.36 -1.78 21.00
C ARG A 513 57.58 -2.72 19.82
N ILE A 514 56.51 -3.21 19.24
CA ILE A 514 56.56 -4.19 18.14
C ILE A 514 56.89 -3.45 16.84
N THR A 515 58.02 -3.78 16.22
CA THR A 515 58.53 -3.08 15.02
C THR A 515 58.09 -3.71 13.71
N THR A 516 57.72 -4.99 13.71
CA THR A 516 57.34 -5.74 12.50
C THR A 516 56.08 -6.58 12.74
N PRO A 517 54.91 -5.96 12.97
CA PRO A 517 53.64 -6.68 13.00
C PRO A 517 53.29 -7.24 11.61
N LYS A 518 52.45 -8.28 11.56
CA LYS A 518 51.97 -8.83 10.28
C LYS A 518 51.06 -7.86 9.52
N PHE A 519 50.31 -7.04 10.25
CA PHE A 519 49.41 -6.03 9.72
C PHE A 519 49.69 -4.68 10.37
N SER A 520 49.81 -3.62 9.59
CA SER A 520 49.83 -2.26 10.16
C SER A 520 48.42 -1.83 10.59
N PRO A 521 48.25 -0.91 11.57
CA PRO A 521 46.93 -0.41 11.92
C PRO A 521 46.13 0.17 10.74
N PRO A 522 46.75 0.90 9.78
CA PRO A 522 46.07 1.30 8.54
C PRO A 522 45.62 0.12 7.67
N GLU A 523 46.46 -0.90 7.48
CA GLU A 523 46.10 -2.11 6.71
C GLU A 523 44.89 -2.84 7.33
N LEU A 524 44.83 -2.91 8.66
CA LEU A 524 43.66 -3.45 9.38
C LEU A 524 42.38 -2.69 9.04
N ILE A 525 42.43 -1.36 8.94
CA ILE A 525 41.26 -0.54 8.55
C ILE A 525 40.84 -0.90 7.13
N GLU A 526 41.77 -0.90 6.17
CA GLU A 526 41.48 -1.24 4.77
C GLU A 526 40.83 -2.63 4.64
N MET A 527 41.37 -3.64 5.35
CA MET A 527 40.77 -4.97 5.38
C MET A 527 39.35 -4.95 5.96
N LEU A 528 39.13 -4.26 7.09
CA LEU A 528 37.82 -4.18 7.73
C LEU A 528 36.77 -3.45 6.86
N GLU A 529 37.21 -2.52 6.01
CA GLU A 529 36.34 -1.83 5.05
C GLU A 529 35.81 -2.75 3.93
N GLU A 530 36.42 -3.92 3.71
CA GLU A 530 36.00 -4.91 2.71
C GLU A 530 34.99 -5.94 3.26
N LEU A 531 34.68 -5.91 4.56
CA LEU A 531 33.78 -6.90 5.17
C LEU A 531 32.35 -6.81 4.63
N PHE A 532 31.66 -7.94 4.50
CA PHE A 532 30.24 -8.00 4.12
C PHE A 532 29.90 -7.71 2.64
N GLU A 533 30.81 -7.98 1.72
CA GLU A 533 30.60 -7.81 0.26
C GLU A 533 30.20 -9.12 -0.45
N GLY A 534 29.86 -10.17 0.31
CA GLY A 534 29.50 -11.49 -0.22
C GLY A 534 28.13 -11.58 -0.88
#